data_AF-A0A2K8XQ68-F1
#
_entry.id   AF-A0A2K8XQ68-F1
#
_cell.length_a   1.000
_cell.length_b   1.000
_cell.length_c   1.000
_cell.angle_alpha   90.00
_cell.angle_beta   90.00
_cell.angle_gamma   90.00
#
_symmetry.space_group_name_H-M   'P 1'
#
loop_
_entity.id
_entity.type
_entity.pdbx_description
1 polymer ?
#
loop_
_entity_poly.entity_id
_entity_poly.type
_entity_poly.pdbx_seq_one_letter_code
_entity_poly.pdbx_strand_id
1 'polypeptide(L)' 'MEKQNFNELINKAKSNNQKKTIQKIVPVTVKETEEVQFSFYIEKELLKKIKMRALNNESSIKTIIINALKNHLKTN' A
#
# COMPACT_ATOMS: atom_id res chain seq x y z
N MET A 1 42.14 27.79 -25.74
CA MET A 1 42.01 27.84 -24.27
C MET A 1 40.68 27.24 -23.76
N GLU A 2 40.06 26.27 -24.45
CA GLU A 2 38.73 25.75 -24.05
C GLU A 2 38.76 24.35 -23.38
N LYS A 3 39.80 23.55 -23.61
CA LYS A 3 39.92 22.18 -23.06
C LYS A 3 40.11 22.14 -21.53
N GLN A 4 40.58 23.24 -20.93
CA GLN A 4 40.83 23.33 -19.49
C GLN A 4 39.53 23.39 -18.68
N ASN A 5 38.51 24.09 -19.18
CA ASN A 5 37.19 24.20 -18.54
C ASN A 5 36.45 22.85 -18.45
N PHE A 6 36.58 21.99 -19.45
CA PHE A 6 35.91 20.69 -19.45
C PHE A 6 36.48 19.71 -18.42
N ASN A 7 37.80 19.73 -18.23
CA ASN A 7 38.46 18.91 -17.21
C ASN A 7 38.09 19.37 -15.79
N GLU A 8 37.93 20.66 -15.56
CA GLU A 8 37.43 21.19 -14.29
C GLU A 8 36.00 20.72 -13.98
N LEU A 9 35.13 20.72 -14.99
CA LEU A 9 33.76 20.21 -14.85
C LEU A 9 33.73 18.71 -14.51
N ILE A 10 34.57 17.90 -15.17
CA ILE A 10 34.69 16.47 -14.88
C ILE A 10 35.21 16.24 -13.45
N ASN A 11 36.20 17.00 -13.02
CA ASN A 11 36.76 16.88 -11.68
C ASN A 11 35.74 17.29 -10.61
N LYS A 12 34.91 18.30 -10.89
CA LYS A 12 33.80 18.72 -10.02
C LYS A 12 32.68 17.69 -9.93
N ALA A 13 32.40 16.98 -11.03
CA ALA A 13 31.43 15.89 -11.05
C ALA A 13 31.95 14.65 -10.28
N LYS A 14 33.24 14.33 -10.40
CA LYS A 14 33.89 13.21 -9.69
C LYS A 14 34.10 13.48 -8.20
N SER A 15 34.30 14.74 -7.80
CA SER A 15 34.46 15.13 -6.39
C SER A 15 33.14 15.23 -5.64
N ASN A 16 32.01 15.31 -6.35
CA ASN A 16 30.66 15.15 -5.80
C ASN A 16 30.38 13.67 -5.45
N ASN A 17 31.24 13.09 -4.61
CA ASN A 17 30.96 11.86 -3.87
C ASN A 17 29.90 12.18 -2.82
N GLN A 18 28.67 12.46 -3.27
CA GLN A 18 27.52 12.48 -2.39
C GLN A 18 27.47 11.11 -1.77
N LYS A 19 27.83 11.02 -0.48
CA LYS A 19 27.67 9.81 0.33
C LYS A 19 26.26 9.31 0.04
N LYS A 20 26.15 8.20 -0.70
CA LYS A 20 24.85 7.61 -1.03
C LYS A 20 24.12 7.49 0.30
N THR A 21 23.03 8.23 0.46
CA THR A 21 22.20 8.15 1.64
C THR A 21 21.63 6.75 1.63
N ILE A 22 22.26 5.83 2.36
CA ILE A 22 21.76 4.48 2.52
C ILE A 22 20.43 4.66 3.24
N GLN A 23 19.34 4.47 2.49
CA GLN A 23 18.00 4.63 3.01
C GLN A 23 17.80 3.55 4.08
N LYS A 24 17.72 3.97 5.34
CA LYS A 24 17.52 3.05 6.45
C LYS A 24 16.10 2.50 6.37
N ILE A 25 15.97 1.25 5.91
CA ILE A 25 14.74 0.48 6.03
C ILE A 25 14.47 0.26 7.53
N VAL A 26 13.41 0.87 8.03
CA VAL A 26 12.89 0.65 9.38
C VAL A 26 11.65 -0.23 9.27
N PRO A 27 11.48 -1.23 10.15
CA PRO A 27 10.25 -2.01 10.21
C PRO A 27 9.07 -1.07 10.45
N VAL A 28 8.01 -1.25 9.68
CA VAL A 28 6.74 -0.58 9.98
C VAL A 28 6.26 -1.17 11.30
N THR A 29 6.09 -0.34 12.32
CA THR A 29 5.49 -0.76 13.58
C THR A 29 4.10 -1.32 13.28
N VAL A 30 3.93 -2.60 13.54
CA VAL A 30 2.63 -3.27 13.39
C VAL A 30 1.72 -2.61 14.43
N LYS A 31 0.70 -1.89 13.96
CA LYS A 31 -0.31 -1.33 14.85
C LYS A 31 -1.00 -2.51 15.54
N GLU A 32 -1.04 -2.51 16.86
CA GLU A 32 -1.89 -3.41 17.61
C GLU A 32 -3.34 -3.06 17.28
N THR A 33 -4.00 -3.93 16.52
CA THR A 33 -5.41 -3.80 16.19
C THR A 33 -6.16 -4.98 16.77
N GLU A 34 -7.37 -4.75 17.29
CA GLU A 34 -8.28 -5.83 17.76
C GLU A 34 -8.80 -6.71 16.61
N GLU A 35 -8.46 -6.38 15.37
CA GLU A 35 -8.91 -7.10 14.17
C GLU A 35 -7.89 -8.16 13.74
N VAL A 36 -8.40 -9.35 13.43
CA VAL A 36 -7.60 -10.45 12.86
C VAL A 36 -7.89 -10.57 11.35
N GLN A 37 -6.86 -10.84 10.54
CA GLN A 37 -7.04 -11.09 9.12
C GLN A 37 -7.78 -12.41 8.88
N PHE A 38 -8.84 -12.35 8.07
CA PHE A 38 -9.59 -13.51 7.63
C PHE A 38 -9.56 -13.58 6.09
N SER A 39 -9.22 -14.74 5.52
CA SER A 39 -9.04 -14.91 4.08
C SER A 39 -9.56 -16.26 3.62
N PHE A 40 -10.40 -16.25 2.59
CA PHE A 40 -11.03 -17.44 2.00
C PHE A 40 -11.38 -17.18 0.53
N TYR A 41 -11.56 -18.24 -0.24
CA TYR A 41 -12.02 -18.13 -1.62
C TYR A 41 -13.53 -17.91 -1.66
N ILE A 42 -13.97 -17.05 -2.58
CA ILE A 42 -15.39 -16.83 -2.88
C ILE A 42 -15.63 -16.90 -4.38
N GLU A 43 -16.88 -17.18 -4.75
CA GLU A 43 -17.30 -17.16 -6.15
C GLU A 43 -17.10 -15.78 -6.78
N LYS A 44 -16.62 -15.77 -8.03
CA LYS A 44 -16.34 -14.53 -8.77
C LYS A 44 -17.58 -13.64 -8.91
N GLU A 45 -18.73 -14.25 -9.18
CA GLU A 45 -20.01 -13.53 -9.33
C GLU A 45 -20.47 -12.93 -8.01
N LEU A 46 -20.25 -13.61 -6.88
CA LEU A 46 -20.55 -13.07 -5.56
C LEU A 46 -19.68 -11.84 -5.26
N LEU A 47 -18.38 -11.90 -5.54
CA LEU A 47 -17.48 -10.76 -5.37
C LEU A 47 -17.92 -9.56 -6.21
N LYS A 48 -18.34 -9.77 -7.47
CA LYS A 48 -18.86 -8.71 -8.33
C LYS A 48 -20.09 -8.04 -7.70
N LYS A 49 -21.06 -8.82 -7.22
CA LYS A 49 -22.27 -8.31 -6.56
C LYS A 49 -21.93 -7.48 -5.31
N ILE A 50 -20.99 -7.96 -4.48
CA ILE A 50 -20.54 -7.24 -3.29
C ILE A 50 -19.90 -5.90 -3.67
N LYS A 51 -19.05 -5.87 -4.71
CA LYS A 51 -18.43 -4.64 -5.22
C LYS A 51 -19.47 -3.63 -5.72
N MET A 52 -20.45 -4.07 -6.50
CA MET A 52 -21.52 -3.20 -6.99
C MET A 52 -22.33 -2.61 -5.83
N ARG A 53 -22.64 -3.42 -4.81
CA ARG A 53 -23.35 -2.94 -3.62
C ARG A 53 -22.51 -1.95 -2.80
N ALA A 54 -21.21 -2.17 -2.70
CA ALA A 54 -20.27 -1.24 -2.04
C ALA A 54 -20.31 0.15 -2.70
N LEU A 55 -20.26 0.18 -4.03
CA LEU A 55 -20.36 1.41 -4.83
C LEU A 55 -21.69 2.13 -4.61
N ASN A 56 -22.81 1.40 -4.71
CA ASN A 56 -24.16 2.00 -4.57
C ASN A 56 -24.43 2.58 -3.18
N ASN A 57 -23.82 2.01 -2.14
CA ASN A 57 -24.04 2.39 -0.75
C ASN A 57 -22.96 3.33 -0.20
N GLU A 58 -22.05 3.83 -1.04
CA GLU A 58 -20.87 4.62 -0.63
C GLU A 58 -20.12 4.00 0.56
N SER A 59 -19.98 2.67 0.55
CA SER A 59 -19.48 1.90 1.68
C SER A 59 -18.35 0.97 1.27
N SER A 60 -17.51 0.57 2.24
CA SER A 60 -16.43 -0.36 1.95
C SER A 60 -16.93 -1.81 1.82
N ILE A 61 -16.26 -2.59 0.99
CA ILE A 61 -16.48 -4.05 0.88
C ILE A 61 -16.36 -4.72 2.26
N LYS A 62 -15.37 -4.30 3.06
CA LYS A 62 -15.15 -4.79 4.43
C LYS A 62 -16.40 -4.60 5.29
N THR A 63 -16.98 -3.40 5.27
CA THR A 63 -18.20 -3.07 6.04
C THR A 63 -19.37 -3.95 5.64
N ILE A 64 -19.57 -4.17 4.33
CA ILE A 64 -20.65 -5.04 3.83
C ILE A 64 -20.46 -6.48 4.32
N ILE A 65 -19.26 -7.04 4.19
CA ILE A 65 -18.97 -8.42 4.60
C ILE A 65 -19.16 -8.58 6.11
N ILE A 66 -18.58 -7.68 6.91
CA ILE A 66 -18.72 -7.74 8.38
C ILE A 66 -20.17 -7.63 8.80
N ASN A 67 -20.96 -6.73 8.19
CA ASN A 67 -22.38 -6.59 8.52
C ASN A 67 -23.18 -7.84 8.13
N ALA A 68 -22.88 -8.46 6.99
CA ALA A 68 -23.51 -9.72 6.59
C ALA A 68 -23.23 -10.83 7.60
N LEU A 69 -21.97 -10.97 8.04
CA LEU A 69 -21.58 -11.93 9.08
C LEU A 69 -22.28 -11.65 10.42
N LYS A 70 -22.28 -10.39 10.88
CA LYS A 70 -22.98 -9.99 12.11
C LYS A 70 -24.47 -10.28 12.04
N ASN A 71 -25.12 -10.01 10.91
CA ASN A 71 -26.54 -10.29 10.73
C ASN A 71 -26.82 -11.80 10.75
N HIS A 72 -25.99 -12.61 10.08
CA HIS A 72 -26.13 -14.06 10.09
C HIS A 72 -26.02 -14.65 11.51
N LEU A 73 -25.11 -14.10 12.34
CA LEU A 73 -24.95 -14.52 13.74
C LEU A 73 -26.06 -14.04 14.68
N LYS A 74 -26.85 -13.02 14.29
CA LYS A 74 -27.99 -12.53 15.09
C LYS A 74 -29.31 -13.23 14.79
N THR A 75 -29.41 -13.87 13.63
CA THR A 75 -30.63 -14.55 13.16
C THR A 75 -30.67 -16.02 13.57
N ASN A 76 -29.57 -16.57 14.09
CA ASN A 76 -29.51 -17.85 14.80
C ASN A 76 -29.57 -17.62 16.31
#